data_AF-A0A560KWB0-F1
#
_entry.id   AF-A0A560KWB0-F1
#
_cell.length_a   1.000
_cell.length_b   1.000
_cell.length_c   1.000
_cell.angle_alpha   90.00
_cell.angle_beta   90.00
_cell.angle_gamma   90.00
#
_symmetry.space_group_name_H-M   'P 1'
#
loop_
_entity.id
_entity.type
_entity.pdbx_description
1 polymer ?
#
loop_
_entity_poly.entity_id
_entity_poly.type
_entity_poly.pdbx_seq_one_letter_code
_entity_poly.pdbx_strand_id
1 'polypeptide(L)'
;MSIPVALKPSARIDLLHLHFGIRPAIRTQLLLHEGPKQAECIRWIRRRGLHVINDPDGFVVISDSPALSRHILAIDRSPVAHTYHLGRALGYPHCCCLKAASFGDEGLEKWALALRRRSFDGLFRAIDPRGYTDGKGLISHLPCSPRCHASLRMAMQLWQSLLRHGYPAIPIDGVLQLFRGRRSAGTKD
;
A
#
# COMPACT_ATOMS: atom_id res chain seq x y z
N MET A 1 -3.70 -8.36 14.30
CA MET A 1 -2.92 -7.16 14.63
C MET A 1 -3.83 -5.94 14.59
N SER A 2 -4.08 -5.30 15.74
CA SER A 2 -4.81 -4.03 15.78
C SER A 2 -3.90 -2.89 15.32
N ILE A 3 -4.38 -2.10 14.36
CA ILE A 3 -3.68 -0.92 13.85
C ILE A 3 -4.06 0.28 14.71
N PRO A 4 -3.12 1.17 15.06
CA PRO A 4 -3.44 2.37 15.82
C PRO A 4 -4.49 3.22 15.11
N VAL A 5 -5.50 3.69 15.85
CA VAL A 5 -6.59 4.54 15.34
C VAL A 5 -6.08 5.87 14.77
N ALA A 6 -4.85 6.27 15.10
CA ALA A 6 -4.22 7.49 14.60
C ALA A 6 -3.80 7.43 13.12
N LEU A 7 -3.87 6.26 12.46
CA LEU A 7 -3.52 6.11 11.05
C LEU A 7 -4.77 6.07 10.16
N LYS A 8 -4.64 6.58 8.93
CA LYS A 8 -5.67 6.43 7.89
C LYS A 8 -6.05 4.95 7.69
N PRO A 9 -7.31 4.61 7.42
CA PRO A 9 -7.72 3.23 7.14
C PRO A 9 -6.87 2.59 6.03
N SER A 10 -6.51 3.35 5.00
CA SER A 10 -5.66 2.91 3.89
C SER A 10 -4.26 2.45 4.34
N ALA A 11 -3.71 3.06 5.40
CA ALA A 11 -2.39 2.72 5.96
C ALA A 11 -2.33 1.30 6.53
N ARG A 12 -3.48 0.66 6.75
CA ARG A 12 -3.57 -0.76 7.09
C ARG A 12 -2.87 -1.64 6.06
N ILE A 13 -3.13 -1.38 4.78
CA ILE A 13 -2.58 -2.19 3.70
C ILE A 13 -1.08 -1.94 3.59
N ASP A 14 -0.67 -0.67 3.67
CA ASP A 14 0.74 -0.27 3.72
C ASP A 14 1.50 -1.01 4.84
N LEU A 15 0.98 -0.99 6.06
CA LEU A 15 1.60 -1.66 7.21
C LEU A 15 1.71 -3.17 7.03
N LEU A 16 0.73 -3.81 6.38
CA LEU A 16 0.81 -5.24 6.08
C LEU A 16 1.90 -5.53 5.04
N HIS A 17 2.04 -4.69 4.01
CA HIS A 17 3.14 -4.80 3.04
C HIS A 17 4.50 -4.66 3.70
N LEU A 18 4.65 -3.69 4.60
CA LEU A 18 5.88 -3.50 5.36
C LEU A 18 6.15 -4.69 6.29
N HIS A 19 5.14 -5.13 7.04
CA HIS A 19 5.25 -6.24 7.99
C HIS A 19 5.69 -7.55 7.33
N PHE A 20 5.22 -7.81 6.10
CA PHE A 20 5.60 -9.00 5.34
C PHE A 20 6.80 -8.80 4.41
N GLY A 21 7.51 -7.67 4.49
CA GLY A 21 8.70 -7.40 3.68
C GLY A 21 8.41 -7.27 2.18
N ILE A 22 7.16 -7.01 1.79
CA ILE A 22 6.77 -6.79 0.39
C ILE A 22 7.20 -5.40 -0.07
N ARG A 23 7.17 -4.44 0.86
CA ARG A 23 7.65 -3.08 0.66
C ARG A 23 8.65 -2.71 1.76
N PRO A 24 9.69 -1.93 1.44
CA PRO A 24 10.73 -1.59 2.41
C PRO A 24 10.33 -0.41 3.33
N ALA A 25 9.34 0.37 2.92
CA ALA A 25 8.89 1.54 3.66
C ALA A 25 7.47 1.95 3.26
N ILE A 26 6.82 2.71 4.13
CA ILE A 26 5.52 3.32 3.89
C ILE A 26 5.56 4.81 4.22
N ARG A 27 4.79 5.60 3.47
CA ARG A 27 4.56 7.03 3.72
C ARG A 27 3.07 7.25 3.84
N THR A 28 2.61 7.74 4.98
CA THR A 28 1.19 7.99 5.26
C THR A 28 1.05 9.27 6.08
N GLN A 29 -0.17 9.80 6.16
CA GLN A 29 -0.49 10.91 7.04
C GLN A 29 -1.07 10.39 8.36
N LEU A 30 -0.69 11.01 9.47
CA LEU A 30 -1.36 10.84 10.75
C LEU A 30 -2.69 11.59 10.72
N LEU A 31 -3.75 10.99 11.25
CA LEU A 31 -5.07 11.64 11.33
C LEU A 31 -5.15 12.68 12.46
N LEU A 32 -4.20 12.63 13.40
CA LEU A 32 -4.19 13.45 14.60
C LEU A 32 -2.84 14.14 14.66
N HIS A 33 -2.86 15.46 14.45
CA HIS A 33 -1.66 16.28 14.38
C HIS A 33 -1.04 16.55 15.77
N GLU A 34 -1.82 16.40 16.85
CA GLU A 34 -1.36 16.73 18.19
C GLU A 34 -1.96 15.79 19.26
N GLY A 35 -1.13 15.42 20.24
CA GLY A 35 -1.59 14.84 21.51
C GLY A 35 -1.24 13.36 21.77
N PRO A 36 -1.82 12.77 22.83
CA PRO A 36 -1.44 11.45 23.36
C PRO A 36 -1.55 10.29 22.35
N LYS A 37 -2.50 10.37 21.42
CA LYS A 37 -2.76 9.32 20.41
C LYS A 37 -1.65 9.20 19.37
N GLN A 38 -1.02 10.32 18.96
CA GLN A 38 0.14 10.28 18.07
C GLN A 38 1.33 9.62 18.76
N ALA A 39 1.62 10.03 20.00
CA ALA A 39 2.70 9.45 20.79
C ALA A 39 2.48 7.94 21.01
N GLU A 40 1.24 7.51 21.24
CA GLU A 40 0.88 6.09 21.34
C GLU A 40 1.14 5.34 20.03
N CYS A 41 0.73 5.91 18.88
CA CYS A 41 1.00 5.33 17.57
C CYS A 41 2.51 5.17 17.32
N ILE A 42 3.31 6.21 17.60
CA ILE A 42 4.77 6.17 17.48
C ILE A 42 5.37 5.08 18.38
N ARG A 43 4.95 4.99 19.65
CA ARG A 43 5.38 3.91 20.57
C ARG A 43 4.99 2.53 20.05
N TRP A 44 3.79 2.39 19.49
CA TRP A 44 3.34 1.12 18.89
C TRP A 44 4.20 0.70 17.70
N ILE A 45 4.63 1.65 16.86
CA ILE A 45 5.54 1.40 15.72
C ILE A 45 6.91 0.95 16.24
N ARG A 46 7.49 1.70 17.19
CA ARG A 46 8.81 1.41 17.76
C ARG A 46 8.88 0.07 18.47
N ARG A 47 7.82 -0.34 19.18
CA ARG A 47 7.74 -1.67 19.83
C ARG A 47 7.81 -2.84 18.84
N ARG A 48 7.64 -2.60 17.54
CA ARG A 48 7.79 -3.61 16.47
C ARG A 48 9.16 -3.59 15.81
N GLY A 49 10.12 -2.85 16.38
CA GLY A 49 11.45 -2.69 15.78
C GLY A 49 11.46 -1.81 14.53
N LEU A 50 10.39 -1.06 14.28
CA LEU A 50 10.29 -0.16 13.13
C LEU A 50 10.72 1.25 13.52
N HIS A 51 11.40 1.92 12.60
CA HIS A 51 11.74 3.33 12.68
C HIS A 51 10.62 4.17 12.09
N VAL A 52 10.35 5.30 12.74
CA VAL A 52 9.36 6.29 12.30
C VAL A 52 9.98 7.68 12.36
N ILE A 53 9.82 8.44 11.29
CA ILE A 53 10.13 9.87 11.20
C ILE A 53 8.88 10.60 10.71
N ASN A 54 8.61 11.78 11.26
CA ASN A 54 7.51 12.63 10.85
C ASN A 54 8.02 13.99 10.38
N ASP A 55 7.24 14.65 9.52
CA ASP A 55 7.47 16.04 9.16
C ASP A 55 6.50 16.98 9.91
N PRO A 56 6.67 18.31 9.78
CA PRO A 56 5.74 19.29 10.35
C PRO A 56 4.32 19.22 9.77
N ASP A 57 4.15 18.69 8.55
CA ASP A 57 2.86 18.59 7.85
C ASP A 57 2.04 17.35 8.28
N GLY A 58 2.58 16.55 9.22
CA GLY A 58 1.91 15.38 9.78
C GLY A 58 2.04 14.12 8.94
N PHE A 59 2.93 14.10 7.92
CA PHE A 59 3.31 12.87 7.26
C PHE A 59 4.32 12.09 8.09
N VAL A 60 4.22 10.77 8.00
CA VAL A 60 5.13 9.82 8.64
C VAL A 60 5.69 8.86 7.60
N VAL A 61 6.99 8.61 7.71
CA VAL A 61 7.66 7.53 7.00
C VAL A 61 8.04 6.44 8.01
N ILE A 62 7.67 5.20 7.70
CA ILE A 62 7.92 4.03 8.55
C ILE A 62 8.71 2.99 7.75
N SER A 63 9.82 2.50 8.31
CA SER A 63 10.70 1.50 7.71
C SER A 63 11.47 0.74 8.79
N ASP A 64 12.05 -0.41 8.45
CA ASP A 64 13.06 -1.08 9.26
C ASP A 64 14.44 -0.37 9.20
N SER A 65 14.63 0.55 8.26
CA SER A 65 15.88 1.27 8.05
C SER A 65 15.73 2.78 8.35
N PRO A 66 16.44 3.32 9.37
CA PRO A 66 16.43 4.76 9.64
C PRO A 66 16.93 5.58 8.45
N ALA A 67 17.94 5.06 7.73
CA ALA A 67 18.51 5.72 6.57
C ALA A 67 17.48 5.83 5.45
N LEU A 68 16.73 4.75 5.18
CA LEU A 68 15.67 4.77 4.17
C LEU A 68 14.54 5.73 4.55
N SER A 69 14.11 5.74 5.82
CA SER A 69 13.07 6.68 6.28
C SER A 69 13.48 8.14 6.07
N ARG A 70 14.72 8.51 6.40
CA ARG A 70 15.25 9.86 6.16
C ARG A 70 15.34 10.18 4.67
N HIS A 71 15.81 9.23 3.86
CA HIS A 71 15.94 9.40 2.42
C HIS A 71 14.58 9.65 1.75
N ILE A 72 13.55 8.85 2.08
CA ILE A 72 12.19 9.03 1.57
C ILE A 72 11.66 10.40 1.97
N LEU A 73 11.84 10.81 3.22
CA LEU A 73 11.37 12.12 3.65
C LEU A 73 12.10 13.27 2.94
N ALA A 74 13.38 13.12 2.64
CA ALA A 74 14.13 14.09 1.84
C ALA A 74 13.62 14.17 0.39
N ILE A 75 13.25 13.04 -0.22
CA ILE A 75 12.63 13.02 -1.55
C ILE A 75 11.25 13.71 -1.52
N ASP A 76 10.41 13.39 -0.53
CA ASP A 76 9.03 13.89 -0.40
C ASP A 76 8.99 15.41 -0.19
N ARG A 77 10.00 15.97 0.49
CA ARG A 77 10.14 17.42 0.73
C ARG A 77 10.87 18.15 -0.40
N SER A 78 11.28 17.43 -1.44
CA SER A 78 12.00 18.03 -2.55
C SER A 78 11.07 18.97 -3.34
N PRO A 79 11.50 20.21 -3.67
CA PRO A 79 10.68 21.14 -4.45
C PRO A 79 10.61 20.75 -5.93
N VAL A 80 11.43 19.80 -6.38
CA VAL A 80 11.40 19.29 -7.76
C VAL A 80 10.45 18.10 -7.88
N ALA A 81 9.99 17.84 -9.11
CA ALA A 81 9.14 16.69 -9.41
C ALA A 81 9.81 15.39 -8.93
N HIS A 82 9.19 14.73 -7.95
CA HIS A 82 9.80 13.61 -7.23
C HIS A 82 8.93 12.35 -7.20
N THR A 83 7.75 12.37 -7.83
CA THR A 83 6.77 11.26 -7.83
C THR A 83 7.38 9.91 -8.21
N TYR A 84 8.25 9.89 -9.22
CA TYR A 84 8.94 8.66 -9.65
C TYR A 84 9.86 8.13 -8.54
N HIS A 85 10.80 8.97 -8.08
CA HIS A 85 11.81 8.59 -7.10
C HIS A 85 11.18 8.20 -5.76
N LEU A 86 10.16 8.94 -5.32
CA LEU A 86 9.40 8.64 -4.12
C LEU A 86 8.73 7.27 -4.24
N GLY A 87 8.03 7.01 -5.34
CA GLY A 87 7.38 5.72 -5.57
C GLY A 87 8.38 4.55 -5.60
N ARG A 88 9.56 4.75 -6.19
CA ARG A 88 10.63 3.73 -6.20
C ARG A 88 11.18 3.46 -4.81
N ALA A 89 11.46 4.50 -4.02
CA ALA A 89 11.96 4.37 -2.65
C ALA A 89 10.93 3.68 -1.73
N LEU A 90 9.64 3.88 -2.00
CA LEU A 90 8.53 3.20 -1.32
C LEU A 90 8.31 1.74 -1.77
N GLY A 91 9.02 1.27 -2.78
CA GLY A 91 8.92 -0.10 -3.30
C GLY A 91 7.80 -0.32 -4.34
N TYR A 92 7.24 0.74 -4.93
CA TYR A 92 6.21 0.58 -5.97
C TYR A 92 6.80 0.04 -7.29
N PRO A 93 5.98 -0.66 -8.11
CA PRO A 93 6.45 -1.18 -9.38
C PRO A 93 6.92 -0.08 -10.33
N HIS A 94 8.03 -0.34 -11.04
CA HIS A 94 8.63 0.62 -11.97
C HIS A 94 7.60 1.21 -12.97
N CYS A 95 6.77 0.36 -13.59
CA CYS A 95 5.74 0.80 -14.53
C CYS A 95 4.68 1.71 -13.88
N CYS A 96 4.37 1.50 -12.60
CA CYS A 96 3.43 2.34 -11.86
C CYS A 96 4.07 3.68 -11.50
N CYS A 97 5.34 3.70 -11.09
CA CYS A 97 6.08 4.93 -10.83
C CYS A 97 6.21 5.80 -12.08
N LEU A 98 6.57 5.19 -13.22
CA LEU A 98 6.63 5.90 -14.51
C LEU A 98 5.29 6.52 -14.88
N LYS A 99 4.20 5.74 -14.72
CA LYS A 99 2.86 6.23 -15.05
C LYS A 99 2.44 7.35 -14.12
N ALA A 100 2.67 7.22 -12.81
CA ALA A 100 2.40 8.26 -11.83
C ALA A 100 3.17 9.56 -12.15
N ALA A 101 4.47 9.45 -12.42
CA ALA A 101 5.31 10.60 -12.76
C ALA A 101 4.86 11.32 -14.04
N SER A 102 4.31 10.60 -15.02
CA SER A 102 3.78 11.23 -16.24
C SER A 102 2.56 12.14 -16.00
N PHE A 103 1.91 12.06 -14.84
CA PHE A 103 0.81 12.95 -14.45
C PHE A 103 1.27 14.11 -13.54
N GLY A 104 2.43 13.99 -12.89
CA GLY A 104 2.83 14.87 -11.80
C GLY A 104 1.89 14.78 -10.58
N ASP A 105 2.22 15.48 -9.50
CA ASP A 105 1.48 15.37 -8.24
C ASP A 105 0.04 15.88 -8.35
N GLU A 106 -0.18 16.98 -9.09
CA GLU A 106 -1.50 17.58 -9.36
C GLU A 106 -2.40 16.68 -10.23
N GLY A 107 -1.81 15.82 -11.06
CA GLY A 107 -2.54 14.95 -11.97
C GLY A 107 -2.91 13.58 -11.38
N LEU A 108 -2.34 13.20 -10.22
CA LEU A 108 -2.57 11.88 -9.62
C LEU A 108 -4.03 11.64 -9.26
N GLU A 109 -4.74 12.65 -8.75
CA GLU A 109 -6.15 12.51 -8.39
C GLU A 109 -7.02 12.28 -9.63
N LYS A 110 -6.81 13.07 -10.70
CA LYS A 110 -7.50 12.89 -11.98
C LYS A 110 -7.24 11.50 -12.55
N TRP A 111 -6.00 11.01 -12.48
CA TRP A 111 -5.65 9.67 -12.90
C TRP A 111 -6.33 8.59 -12.05
N ALA A 112 -6.36 8.75 -10.72
CA ALA A 112 -7.06 7.84 -9.81
C ALA A 112 -8.55 7.73 -10.18
N LEU A 113 -9.21 8.87 -10.42
CA LEU A 113 -10.62 8.92 -10.85
C LEU A 113 -10.83 8.22 -12.20
N ALA A 114 -9.98 8.49 -13.18
CA ALA A 114 -10.05 7.85 -14.49
C ALA A 114 -9.84 6.33 -14.40
N LEU A 115 -8.95 5.88 -13.52
CA LEU A 115 -8.65 4.47 -13.31
C LEU A 115 -9.80 3.74 -12.59
N ARG A 116 -10.46 4.39 -11.63
CA ARG A 116 -11.65 3.87 -10.92
C ARG A 116 -12.85 3.62 -11.83
N ARG A 117 -12.90 4.27 -13.01
CA ARG A 117 -13.94 4.07 -14.03
C ARG A 117 -13.68 2.88 -14.95
N ARG A 118 -12.50 2.24 -14.85
CA ARG A 118 -12.15 1.10 -15.70
C ARG A 118 -12.54 -0.22 -15.03
N SER A 119 -12.81 -1.23 -15.85
CA SER A 119 -13.07 -2.58 -15.38
C SER A 119 -11.78 -3.31 -15.01
N PHE A 120 -11.77 -3.88 -13.81
CA PHE A 120 -10.75 -4.81 -13.33
C PHE A 120 -11.39 -6.19 -13.27
N ASP A 121 -10.96 -7.08 -14.17
CA ASP A 121 -11.62 -8.36 -14.39
C ASP A 121 -10.78 -9.55 -13.89
N GLY A 122 -11.47 -10.63 -13.50
CA GLY A 122 -10.81 -11.84 -13.00
C GLY A 122 -9.86 -11.54 -11.85
N LEU A 123 -8.62 -12.04 -11.95
CA LEU A 123 -7.60 -11.85 -10.92
C LEU A 123 -7.21 -10.37 -10.72
N PHE A 124 -7.40 -9.52 -11.73
CA PHE A 124 -7.05 -8.10 -11.63
C PHE A 124 -7.98 -7.32 -10.71
N ARG A 125 -9.12 -7.87 -10.28
CA ARG A 125 -9.92 -7.30 -9.18
C ARG A 125 -9.11 -7.08 -7.90
N ALA A 126 -8.06 -7.88 -7.68
CA ALA A 126 -7.16 -7.73 -6.55
C ALA A 126 -6.38 -6.40 -6.52
N ILE A 127 -6.25 -5.73 -7.67
CA ILE A 127 -5.53 -4.45 -7.80
C ILE A 127 -6.47 -3.27 -8.05
N ASP A 128 -7.77 -3.47 -7.84
CA ASP A 128 -8.77 -2.41 -7.98
C ASP A 128 -8.57 -1.31 -6.91
N PRO A 129 -8.34 -0.05 -7.31
CA PRO A 129 -8.07 1.04 -6.36
C PRO A 129 -9.33 1.55 -5.64
N ARG A 130 -10.54 1.08 -5.98
CA ARG A 130 -11.80 1.58 -5.39
C ARG A 130 -11.89 1.36 -3.88
N GLY A 131 -11.38 0.23 -3.36
CA GLY A 131 -11.41 -0.09 -1.93
C GLY A 131 -10.21 0.41 -1.12
N TYR A 132 -9.22 1.02 -1.75
CA TYR A 132 -7.96 1.36 -1.07
C TYR A 132 -8.14 2.35 0.08
N THR A 133 -8.91 3.43 -0.12
CA THR A 133 -9.14 4.48 0.89
C THR A 133 -9.78 3.93 2.17
N ASP A 134 -10.56 2.86 2.04
CA ASP A 134 -11.26 2.19 3.13
C ASP A 134 -10.44 1.05 3.76
N GLY A 135 -9.19 0.86 3.31
CA GLY A 135 -8.34 -0.25 3.75
C GLY A 135 -8.81 -1.63 3.28
N LYS A 136 -9.57 -1.69 2.17
CA LYS A 136 -10.11 -2.92 1.56
C LYS A 136 -9.36 -3.39 0.31
N GLY A 137 -8.29 -2.69 -0.09
CA GLY A 137 -7.42 -3.08 -1.20
C GLY A 137 -6.34 -4.11 -0.82
N LEU A 138 -5.65 -4.69 -1.81
CA LEU A 138 -4.41 -5.45 -1.59
C LEU A 138 -3.15 -4.70 -2.01
N ILE A 139 -3.31 -3.53 -2.60
CA ILE A 139 -2.23 -2.62 -2.96
C ILE A 139 -2.54 -1.23 -2.41
N SER A 140 -1.50 -0.43 -2.25
CA SER A 140 -1.59 0.94 -1.75
C SER A 140 -1.01 1.98 -2.71
N HIS A 141 -0.90 1.61 -3.99
CA HIS A 141 -0.54 2.49 -5.09
C HIS A 141 -1.56 2.36 -6.23
N LEU A 142 -1.57 3.34 -7.13
CA LEU A 142 -2.38 3.28 -8.35
C LEU A 142 -1.69 2.37 -9.39
N PRO A 143 -2.33 1.30 -9.89
CA PRO A 143 -1.75 0.48 -10.94
C PRO A 143 -1.69 1.26 -12.26
N CYS A 144 -0.62 1.08 -13.06
CA CYS A 144 -0.47 1.77 -14.35
C CYS A 144 -1.59 1.44 -15.37
N SER A 145 -2.27 0.31 -15.20
CA SER A 145 -3.43 -0.10 -16.00
C SER A 145 -4.29 -1.12 -15.24
N PRO A 146 -5.53 -1.41 -15.69
CA PRO A 146 -6.35 -2.49 -15.15
C PRO A 146 -5.76 -3.89 -15.31
N ARG A 147 -4.72 -4.04 -16.14
CA ARG A 147 -4.00 -5.30 -16.38
C ARG A 147 -2.55 -5.23 -15.90
N CYS A 148 -2.26 -4.42 -14.87
CA CYS A 148 -0.91 -4.26 -14.33
C CYS A 148 -0.45 -5.54 -13.61
N HIS A 149 0.32 -6.37 -14.31
CA HIS A 149 0.85 -7.62 -13.78
C HIS A 149 1.79 -7.43 -12.58
N ALA A 150 2.56 -6.33 -12.55
CA ALA A 150 3.46 -6.05 -11.44
C ALA A 150 2.68 -5.73 -10.15
N SER A 151 1.61 -4.93 -10.25
CA SER A 151 0.69 -4.71 -9.13
C SER A 151 0.00 -6.01 -8.73
N LEU A 152 -0.42 -6.83 -9.69
CA LEU A 152 -1.09 -8.10 -9.40
C LEU A 152 -0.17 -9.04 -8.61
N ARG A 153 1.09 -9.15 -9.02
CA ARG A 153 2.10 -9.95 -8.30
C ARG A 153 2.23 -9.51 -6.84
N MET A 154 2.33 -8.20 -6.60
CA MET A 154 2.44 -7.63 -5.26
C MET A 154 1.18 -7.91 -4.42
N ALA A 155 -0.01 -7.76 -5.02
CA ALA A 155 -1.28 -8.10 -4.37
C ALA A 155 -1.33 -9.58 -3.98
N MET A 156 -0.88 -10.47 -4.86
CA MET A 156 -0.85 -11.91 -4.61
C MET A 156 0.17 -12.32 -3.55
N GLN A 157 1.32 -11.65 -3.48
CA GLN A 157 2.29 -11.85 -2.39
C GLN A 157 1.67 -11.50 -1.04
N LEU A 158 0.98 -10.35 -0.94
CA LEU A 158 0.28 -9.97 0.29
C LEU A 158 -0.79 -11.01 0.66
N TRP A 159 -1.62 -11.39 -0.31
CA TRP A 159 -2.68 -12.37 -0.11
C TRP A 159 -2.14 -13.70 0.43
N GLN A 160 -1.09 -14.23 -0.17
CA GLN A 160 -0.45 -15.47 0.27
C GLN A 160 0.13 -15.35 1.68
N SER A 161 0.77 -14.22 2.01
CA SER A 161 1.28 -13.98 3.37
C SER A 161 0.14 -13.93 4.39
N LEU A 162 -0.98 -13.26 4.08
CA LEU A 162 -2.14 -13.24 4.98
C LEU A 162 -2.68 -14.65 5.25
N LEU A 163 -2.82 -15.48 4.21
CA LEU A 163 -3.27 -16.87 4.35
C LEU A 163 -2.30 -17.71 5.19
N ARG A 164 -0.99 -17.61 4.92
CA ARG A 164 0.03 -18.36 5.66
C ARG A 164 0.06 -18.04 7.15
N HIS A 165 -0.24 -16.79 7.51
CA HIS A 165 -0.21 -16.32 8.90
C HIS A 165 -1.60 -16.30 9.58
N GLY A 166 -2.61 -16.93 8.97
CA GLY A 166 -3.95 -17.05 9.57
C GLY A 166 -4.68 -15.71 9.75
N TYR A 167 -4.32 -14.68 8.99
CA TYR A 167 -5.08 -13.43 9.00
C TYR A 167 -6.42 -13.64 8.31
N PRO A 168 -7.51 -12.99 8.79
CA PRO A 168 -8.77 -13.04 8.10
C PRO A 168 -8.59 -12.51 6.67
N ALA A 169 -9.21 -13.20 5.72
CA ALA A 169 -9.29 -12.76 4.35
C ALA A 169 -9.78 -11.32 4.30
N ILE A 170 -9.03 -10.43 3.64
CA ILE A 170 -9.58 -9.12 3.25
C ILE A 170 -10.73 -9.45 2.29
N PRO A 171 -11.97 -8.99 2.58
CA PRO A 171 -13.11 -9.26 1.72
C PRO A 171 -12.93 -8.48 0.43
N ILE A 172 -12.33 -9.12 -0.56
CA ILE A 172 -12.22 -8.59 -1.91
C ILE A 172 -13.29 -9.30 -2.71
N ASP A 173 -14.37 -8.58 -2.99
CA ASP A 173 -15.56 -9.12 -3.63
C ASP A 173 -15.20 -9.88 -4.93
N GLY A 174 -15.48 -11.18 -4.94
CA GLY A 174 -15.25 -12.07 -6.07
C GLY A 174 -13.84 -12.63 -6.24
N VAL A 175 -12.81 -12.13 -5.55
CA VAL A 175 -11.44 -12.70 -5.67
C VAL A 175 -11.36 -14.07 -4.97
N LEU A 176 -12.03 -14.21 -3.81
CA LEU A 176 -12.11 -15.49 -3.11
C LEU A 176 -12.76 -16.61 -3.95
N GLN A 177 -13.78 -16.26 -4.74
CA GLN A 177 -14.47 -17.23 -5.60
C GLN A 177 -13.54 -17.73 -6.73
N LEU A 178 -12.71 -16.86 -7.30
CA LEU A 178 -11.74 -17.22 -8.33
C LEU A 178 -10.65 -18.19 -7.84
N PHE A 179 -10.28 -18.12 -6.57
CA PHE A 179 -9.26 -19.02 -6.00
C PHE A 179 -9.84 -20.35 -5.49
N ARG A 180 -11.09 -20.35 -5.00
CA ARG A 180 -11.75 -21.59 -4.55
C ARG A 180 -12.07 -22.53 -5.72
N GLY A 181 -12.40 -21.98 -6.89
CA GLY A 181 -12.74 -22.78 -8.09
C GLY A 181 -11.58 -23.59 -8.70
N ARG A 182 -10.31 -23.32 -8.36
CA ARG A 182 -9.15 -24.05 -8.91
C ARG A 182 -8.70 -25.27 -8.10
N ARG A 183 -9.18 -25.44 -6.86
CA ARG A 183 -8.79 -26.60 -6.04
C ARG A 183 -9.60 -27.87 -6.32
N SER A 184 -10.72 -27.76 -7.05
CA SER A 184 -11.66 -28.87 -7.26
C SER A 184 -11.49 -29.60 -8.61
N ALA A 185 -10.48 -29.26 -9.42
CA ALA A 185 -10.34 -29.77 -10.79
C ALA A 185 -9.19 -30.80 -10.97
N GLY A 186 -8.63 -31.35 -9.89
CA GLY A 186 -7.47 -32.23 -9.97
C GLY A 186 -7.46 -33.29 -8.87
N THR A 187 -8.42 -34.21 -8.92
CA THR A 187 -8.38 -35.55 -8.31
C THR A 187 -9.56 -36.32 -8.91
N LYS A 188 -9.37 -36.79 -10.14
CA LYS A 188 -10.09 -37.95 -10.66
C LYS A 188 -9.00 -38.97 -11.00
N ASP A 189 -8.77 -39.85 -10.05
CA ASP A 189 -8.25 -41.19 -10.35
C ASP A 189 -9.37 -42.01 -11.01
#